data_AF-A0A533Z630-F1
#
_entry.id   AF-A0A533Z630-F1
#
_cell.length_a   1.000
_cell.length_b   1.000
_cell.length_c   1.000
_cell.angle_alpha   90.00
_cell.angle_beta   90.00
_cell.angle_gamma   90.00
#
_symmetry.space_group_name_H-M   'P 1'
#
loop_
_entity.id
_entity.type
_entity.pdbx_description
1 polymer ?
#
loop_
_entity_poly.entity_id
_entity_poly.type
_entity_poly.pdbx_seq_one_letter_code
_entity_poly.pdbx_strand_id
1 'polypeptide(L)'
;MSVIILIVAFLVGFIAPSPVRAEALFETGYIGMTQSELRAKLGPPHKVRTRMAAQRVYTYHPLAEWDNVLRDQMSSASGEDVYQFVRDRVDVRYSFHYVEERVPNSDTPELTVNLVDIEFLSPDPSTGSVDTPVTVPLSVPIKDVPKLVPEFTPSPADEAPTYRSNLFIVLIQDKVSKTARRLVRERAKEEYEWALAYRLYSSEGFPARISVTDTINRVEFDIDSAQFIKDHRKLTHEPMLNPFSQKAVSQPPPPEPVKKKIPTPRYAP
;
A
#
# COMPACT_ATOMS: atom_id res chain seq x y z
N MET A 1 7.60 54.20 -34.02
CA MET A 1 6.96 52.87 -33.99
C MET A 1 7.81 51.90 -33.15
N SER A 2 7.94 52.15 -31.84
CA SER A 2 8.79 51.30 -30.97
C SER A 2 8.18 51.08 -29.59
N VAL A 3 6.97 51.61 -29.34
CA VAL A 3 6.28 51.50 -28.04
C VAL A 3 5.25 50.38 -28.03
N ILE A 4 4.79 49.92 -29.21
CA ILE A 4 3.76 48.88 -29.33
C ILE A 4 4.35 47.45 -29.20
N ILE A 5 5.64 47.25 -29.51
CA ILE A 5 6.27 45.92 -29.44
C ILE A 5 6.57 45.51 -27.99
N LEU A 6 6.71 46.46 -27.06
CA LEU A 6 7.03 46.18 -25.66
C LEU A 6 5.81 45.75 -24.81
N ILE A 7 4.59 46.05 -25.28
CA ILE A 7 3.35 45.66 -24.58
C ILE A 7 2.95 44.21 -24.92
N VAL A 8 3.29 43.72 -26.11
CA VAL A 8 3.00 42.32 -26.50
C VAL A 8 3.98 41.35 -25.81
N ALA A 9 5.22 41.75 -25.53
CA ALA A 9 6.19 40.93 -24.81
C ALA A 9 5.88 40.78 -23.31
N PHE A 10 5.07 41.67 -22.72
CA PHE A 10 4.71 41.62 -21.30
C PHE A 10 3.43 40.82 -21.01
N LEU A 11 2.68 40.44 -22.05
CA LEU A 11 1.41 39.70 -21.92
C LEU A 11 1.55 38.18 -22.13
N VAL A 12 2.73 37.68 -22.50
CA VAL A 12 2.98 36.23 -22.71
C VAL A 12 3.52 35.54 -21.43
N GLY A 13 3.72 36.27 -20.33
CA GLY A 13 4.38 35.75 -19.12
C GLY A 13 3.49 35.06 -18.07
N PHE A 14 2.17 35.00 -18.23
CA PHE A 14 1.27 34.63 -17.11
C PHE A 14 0.20 33.58 -17.41
N ILE A 15 0.51 32.61 -18.27
CA ILE A 15 -0.24 31.33 -18.29
C ILE A 15 0.75 30.17 -18.41
N ALA A 16 1.73 30.13 -17.52
CA ALA A 16 2.34 28.84 -17.20
C ALA A 16 1.32 28.11 -16.31
N PRO A 17 0.81 26.93 -16.70
CA PRO A 17 0.02 26.13 -15.77
C PRO A 17 0.91 25.87 -14.55
N SER A 18 0.50 26.38 -13.39
CA SER A 18 1.12 25.99 -12.14
C SER A 18 1.08 24.47 -12.08
N PRO A 19 2.21 23.76 -11.96
CA PRO A 19 2.16 22.34 -11.67
C PRO A 19 1.42 22.25 -10.33
N VAL A 20 0.17 21.81 -10.38
CA VAL A 20 -0.60 21.47 -9.19
C VAL A 20 0.16 20.30 -8.60
N ARG A 21 1.06 20.61 -7.66
CA ARG A 21 1.77 19.61 -6.87
C ARG A 21 0.68 18.92 -6.03
N ALA A 22 0.25 17.75 -6.45
CA ALA A 22 -0.62 16.89 -5.67
C ALA A 22 0.20 16.32 -4.50
N GLU A 23 0.25 17.08 -3.41
CA GLU A 23 0.73 16.58 -2.13
C GLU A 23 -0.01 15.29 -1.74
N ALA A 24 0.61 14.43 -0.92
CA ALA A 24 -0.04 13.22 -0.44
C ALA A 24 -1.44 13.54 0.08
N LEU A 25 -2.40 12.72 -0.34
CA LEU A 25 -3.81 12.90 -0.06
C LEU A 25 -4.10 12.87 1.46
N PHE A 26 -3.25 12.15 2.18
CA PHE A 26 -3.23 12.08 3.63
C PHE A 26 -1.87 12.56 4.12
N GLU A 27 -1.82 13.23 5.27
CA GLU A 27 -0.61 13.86 5.83
C GLU A 27 0.55 12.87 6.02
N THR A 28 0.24 11.61 6.26
CA THR A 28 1.19 10.52 6.47
C THR A 28 1.12 9.53 5.32
N GLY A 29 1.98 9.69 4.31
CA GLY A 29 2.21 8.63 3.33
C GLY A 29 2.53 9.11 1.91
N TYR A 30 2.15 8.26 0.96
CA TYR A 30 2.43 8.40 -0.48
C TYR A 30 1.16 8.36 -1.34
N ILE A 31 0.03 7.94 -0.77
CA ILE A 31 -1.25 7.85 -1.47
C ILE A 31 -1.62 9.23 -2.02
N GLY A 32 -1.96 9.28 -3.31
CA GLY A 32 -2.34 10.49 -4.02
C GLY A 32 -1.20 11.32 -4.60
N MET A 33 0.06 10.96 -4.33
CA MET A 33 1.20 11.55 -5.04
C MET A 33 1.22 11.08 -6.49
N THR A 34 1.60 11.95 -7.41
CA THR A 34 1.94 11.55 -8.78
C THR A 34 3.25 10.74 -8.78
N GLN A 35 3.48 9.93 -9.82
CA GLN A 35 4.76 9.23 -9.99
C GLN A 35 5.94 10.21 -10.02
N SER A 36 5.75 11.38 -10.63
CA SER A 36 6.78 12.42 -10.68
C SER A 36 7.15 12.94 -9.29
N GLU A 37 6.16 13.16 -8.41
CA GLU A 37 6.37 13.64 -7.04
C GLU A 37 6.98 12.57 -6.16
N LEU A 38 6.53 11.32 -6.32
CA LEU A 38 7.12 10.17 -5.65
C LEU A 38 8.61 10.06 -5.96
N ARG A 39 8.98 10.10 -7.25
CA ARG A 39 10.37 10.04 -7.69
C ARG A 39 11.16 11.28 -7.27
N ALA A 40 10.54 12.45 -7.23
CA ALA A 40 11.19 13.65 -6.67
C ALA A 40 11.47 13.50 -5.16
N LYS A 41 10.62 12.78 -4.43
CA LYS A 41 10.75 12.53 -2.99
C LYS A 41 11.74 11.40 -2.66
N LEU A 42 11.72 10.30 -3.41
CA LEU A 42 12.48 9.08 -3.10
C LEU A 42 13.70 8.86 -4.00
N GLY A 43 13.85 9.65 -5.06
CA GLY A 43 14.82 9.40 -6.12
C GLY A 43 14.29 8.45 -7.19
N PRO A 44 15.13 8.04 -8.16
CA PRO A 44 14.73 7.04 -9.15
C PRO A 44 14.44 5.68 -8.48
N PRO A 45 13.44 4.92 -8.96
CA PRO A 45 13.17 3.59 -8.41
C PRO A 45 14.32 2.63 -8.67
N HIS A 46 14.54 1.68 -7.76
CA HIS A 46 15.58 0.68 -7.92
C HIS A 46 15.21 -0.35 -9.01
N LYS A 47 13.92 -0.71 -9.08
CA LYS A 47 13.35 -1.64 -10.07
C LYS A 47 11.96 -1.16 -10.48
N VAL A 48 11.46 -1.69 -11.59
CA VAL A 48 10.05 -1.57 -11.99
C VAL A 48 9.45 -2.97 -11.99
N ARG A 49 8.30 -3.15 -11.34
CA ARG A 49 7.59 -4.44 -11.40
C ARG A 49 6.37 -4.37 -12.31
N THR A 50 6.12 -5.46 -13.02
CA THR A 50 4.87 -5.67 -13.77
C THR A 50 4.07 -6.81 -13.15
N ARG A 51 2.74 -6.72 -13.24
CA ARG A 51 1.82 -7.71 -12.71
C ARG A 51 1.11 -8.44 -13.83
N MET A 52 1.23 -9.76 -13.88
CA MET A 52 0.35 -10.58 -14.73
C MET A 52 -1.02 -10.71 -14.05
N ALA A 53 -2.01 -9.96 -14.55
CA ALA A 53 -3.29 -9.67 -13.89
C ALA A 53 -4.04 -10.90 -13.35
N ALA A 54 -3.91 -12.07 -13.98
CA ALA A 54 -4.63 -13.29 -13.59
C ALA A 54 -3.98 -14.08 -12.44
N GLN A 55 -2.67 -13.95 -12.19
CA GLN A 55 -1.94 -14.88 -11.32
C GLN A 55 -1.22 -14.23 -10.13
N ARG A 56 -1.27 -12.89 -9.98
CA ARG A 56 -0.48 -12.16 -8.97
C ARG A 56 1.02 -12.52 -9.02
N VAL A 57 1.50 -12.87 -10.20
CA VAL A 57 2.92 -13.08 -10.47
C VAL A 57 3.52 -11.72 -10.81
N TYR A 58 4.50 -11.31 -10.01
CA TYR A 58 5.25 -10.08 -10.20
C TYR A 58 6.57 -10.40 -10.88
N THR A 59 6.88 -9.67 -11.94
CA THR A 59 8.18 -9.70 -12.59
C THR A 59 8.87 -8.36 -12.35
N TYR A 60 10.10 -8.42 -11.84
CA TYR A 60 10.89 -7.23 -11.50
C TYR A 60 11.94 -7.00 -12.58
N HIS A 61 11.98 -5.78 -13.11
CA HIS A 61 12.86 -5.37 -14.19
C HIS A 61 13.81 -4.27 -13.70
N PRO A 62 15.07 -4.24 -14.16
CA PRO A 62 15.93 -3.07 -13.98
C PRO A 62 15.28 -1.82 -14.59
N LEU A 63 15.41 -0.66 -13.94
CA LEU A 63 14.83 0.60 -14.44
C LEU A 63 15.30 0.95 -15.85
N ALA A 64 16.59 0.75 -16.14
CA ALA A 64 17.14 1.04 -17.47
C ALA A 64 16.55 0.15 -18.57
N GLU A 65 16.24 -1.11 -18.29
CA GLU A 65 15.58 -2.00 -19.26
C GLU A 65 14.13 -1.60 -19.47
N TRP A 66 13.44 -1.23 -18.38
CA TRP A 66 12.09 -0.72 -18.45
C TRP A 66 11.99 0.52 -19.34
N ASP A 67 12.84 1.51 -19.10
CA ASP A 67 12.77 2.80 -19.79
C ASP A 67 13.16 2.75 -21.26
N ASN A 68 14.05 1.82 -21.65
CA ASN A 68 14.58 1.74 -23.02
C ASN A 68 13.87 0.71 -23.90
N VAL A 69 13.23 -0.31 -23.32
CA VAL A 69 12.69 -1.45 -24.08
C VAL A 69 11.27 -1.81 -23.65
N LEU A 70 11.06 -2.10 -22.37
CA LEU A 70 9.85 -2.81 -21.95
C LEU A 70 8.61 -1.91 -21.87
N ARG A 71 8.74 -0.64 -21.52
CA ARG A 71 7.60 0.29 -21.44
C ARG A 71 6.82 0.36 -22.75
N ASP A 72 7.52 0.37 -23.88
CA ASP A 72 6.89 0.47 -25.21
C ASP A 72 6.30 -0.88 -25.65
N GLN A 73 6.91 -1.99 -25.25
CA GLN A 73 6.42 -3.35 -25.55
C GLN A 73 5.22 -3.76 -24.68
N MET A 74 5.14 -3.21 -23.47
CA MET A 74 4.12 -3.53 -22.46
C MET A 74 3.18 -2.34 -22.27
N SER A 75 2.67 -1.77 -23.36
CA SER A 75 1.87 -0.53 -23.36
C SER A 75 0.59 -0.57 -22.53
N SER A 76 0.11 -1.76 -22.14
CA SER A 76 -1.04 -1.93 -21.24
C SER A 76 -0.68 -2.12 -19.77
N ALA A 77 0.61 -2.27 -19.44
CA ALA A 77 1.09 -2.45 -18.07
C ALA A 77 1.61 -1.12 -17.53
N SER A 78 0.89 -0.54 -16.57
CA SER A 78 1.42 0.56 -15.77
C SER A 78 2.52 -0.03 -14.87
N GLY A 79 3.79 0.17 -15.23
CA GLY A 79 4.93 -0.30 -14.43
C GLY A 79 4.90 0.30 -13.03
N GLU A 80 5.05 -0.54 -12.01
CA GLU A 80 5.02 -0.14 -10.61
C GLU A 80 6.45 0.17 -10.13
N ASP A 81 6.66 1.35 -9.55
CA ASP A 81 7.98 1.72 -9.04
C ASP A 81 8.29 0.91 -7.78
N VAL A 82 9.49 0.34 -7.71
CA VAL A 82 9.95 -0.47 -6.58
C VAL A 82 11.17 0.16 -5.93
N TYR A 83 11.09 0.35 -4.62
CA TYR A 83 12.16 0.85 -3.77
C TYR A 83 12.46 -0.17 -2.69
N GLN A 84 13.73 -0.24 -2.27
CA GLN A 84 14.17 -1.17 -1.26
C GLN A 84 15.06 -0.43 -0.26
N PHE A 85 14.75 -0.59 1.01
CA PHE A 85 15.46 0.04 2.12
C PHE A 85 15.86 -1.02 3.14
N VAL A 86 17.00 -0.82 3.79
CA VAL A 86 17.37 -1.61 4.98
C VAL A 86 17.02 -0.80 6.21
N ARG A 87 16.15 -1.32 7.07
CA ARG A 87 15.70 -0.68 8.31
C ARG A 87 15.72 -1.70 9.44
N ASP A 88 16.42 -1.38 10.52
CA ASP A 88 16.64 -2.32 11.64
C ASP A 88 17.10 -3.72 11.18
N ARG A 89 18.01 -3.75 10.20
CA ARG A 89 18.54 -4.98 9.55
C ARG A 89 17.50 -5.83 8.82
N VAL A 90 16.31 -5.29 8.56
CA VAL A 90 15.27 -5.88 7.72
C VAL A 90 15.26 -5.18 6.37
N ASP A 91 15.25 -5.95 5.30
CA ASP A 91 14.99 -5.45 3.96
C ASP A 91 13.49 -5.18 3.80
N VAL A 92 13.16 -3.91 3.55
CA VAL A 92 11.79 -3.42 3.38
C VAL A 92 11.62 -2.99 1.93
N ARG A 93 10.79 -3.70 1.19
CA ARG A 93 10.48 -3.39 -0.21
C ARG A 93 9.15 -2.67 -0.31
N TYR A 94 9.19 -1.46 -0.85
CA TYR A 94 8.02 -0.68 -1.21
C TYR A 94 7.75 -0.85 -2.70
N SER A 95 6.50 -1.12 -3.06
CA SER A 95 6.03 -1.14 -4.44
C SER A 95 4.80 -0.27 -4.60
N PHE A 96 4.85 0.65 -5.56
CA PHE A 96 3.83 1.69 -5.72
C PHE A 96 2.91 1.35 -6.90
N HIS A 97 1.64 1.14 -6.59
CA HIS A 97 0.60 0.93 -7.59
C HIS A 97 0.01 2.26 -8.01
N TYR A 98 -0.27 2.36 -9.31
CA TYR A 98 -0.77 3.58 -9.91
C TYR A 98 -2.17 3.43 -10.46
N VAL A 99 -2.87 4.55 -10.48
CA VAL A 99 -4.14 4.74 -11.15
C VAL A 99 -3.96 5.83 -12.23
N GLU A 100 -4.37 5.54 -13.46
CA GLU A 100 -4.10 6.38 -14.65
C GLU A 100 -5.13 7.50 -14.84
N GLU A 101 -4.93 8.67 -14.27
CA GLU A 101 -5.84 9.80 -14.42
C GLU A 101 -5.69 10.47 -15.80
N ARG A 102 -6.82 10.65 -16.50
CA ARG A 102 -6.82 11.35 -17.79
C ARG A 102 -6.59 12.84 -17.56
N VAL A 103 -5.57 13.37 -18.19
CA VAL A 103 -5.28 14.80 -18.17
C VAL A 103 -5.89 15.45 -19.41
N PRO A 104 -6.71 16.51 -19.28
CA PRO A 104 -7.24 17.23 -20.43
C PRO A 104 -6.12 17.70 -21.36
N ASN A 105 -6.27 17.46 -22.66
CA ASN A 105 -5.29 17.83 -23.70
C ASN A 105 -3.93 17.12 -23.60
N SER A 106 -3.86 15.94 -22.98
CA SER A 106 -2.67 15.08 -22.98
C SER A 106 -3.04 13.67 -23.45
N ASP A 107 -2.23 13.11 -24.34
CA ASP A 107 -2.33 11.70 -24.75
C ASP A 107 -1.68 10.76 -23.73
N THR A 108 -0.90 11.30 -22.78
CA THR A 108 -0.27 10.54 -21.70
C THR A 108 -1.09 10.74 -20.41
N PRO A 109 -1.59 9.65 -19.79
CA PRO A 109 -2.26 9.75 -18.50
C PRO A 109 -1.27 10.11 -17.40
N GLU A 110 -1.76 10.77 -16.35
CA GLU A 110 -0.99 10.96 -15.12
C GLU A 110 -1.11 9.73 -14.23
N LEU A 111 0.02 9.23 -13.74
CA LEU A 111 0.06 8.09 -12.82
C LEU A 111 0.04 8.59 -11.39
N THR A 112 -1.03 8.28 -10.66
CA THR A 112 -1.20 8.68 -9.26
C THR A 112 -1.17 7.45 -8.36
N VAL A 113 -0.43 7.50 -7.25
CA VAL A 113 -0.34 6.40 -6.29
C VAL A 113 -1.70 6.15 -5.66
N ASN A 114 -2.27 4.96 -5.81
CA ASN A 114 -3.51 4.56 -5.13
C ASN A 114 -3.32 3.45 -4.11
N LEU A 115 -2.21 2.71 -4.18
CA LEU A 115 -1.88 1.65 -3.23
C LEU A 115 -0.36 1.54 -3.08
N VAL A 116 0.10 1.30 -1.85
CA VAL A 116 1.51 1.05 -1.54
C VAL A 116 1.61 -0.33 -0.90
N ASP A 117 2.32 -1.24 -1.56
CA ASP A 117 2.55 -2.60 -1.09
C ASP A 117 3.95 -2.69 -0.47
N ILE A 118 4.02 -3.08 0.79
CA ILE A 118 5.25 -3.05 1.61
C ILE A 118 5.52 -4.45 2.13
N GLU A 119 6.61 -5.06 1.67
CA GLU A 119 6.98 -6.43 2.02
C GLU A 119 8.25 -6.43 2.89
N PHE A 120 8.26 -7.28 3.92
CA PHE A 120 9.44 -7.55 4.72
C PHE A 120 10.14 -8.77 4.16
N LEU A 121 11.40 -8.62 3.78
CA LEU A 121 12.15 -9.64 3.07
C LEU A 121 13.21 -10.25 4.00
N SER A 122 13.35 -11.57 3.92
CA SER A 122 14.54 -12.24 4.42
C SER A 122 15.61 -12.22 3.33
N PRO A 123 16.88 -11.98 3.67
CA PRO A 123 17.96 -12.24 2.74
C PRO A 123 17.99 -13.73 2.36
N ASP A 124 18.44 -14.03 1.15
CA ASP A 124 18.65 -15.39 0.67
C ASP A 124 19.67 -16.11 1.58
N PRO A 125 19.33 -17.25 2.19
CA PRO A 125 20.24 -17.97 3.08
C PRO A 125 21.48 -18.53 2.36
N SER A 126 21.44 -18.64 1.02
CA SER A 126 22.53 -19.19 0.21
C SER A 126 23.42 -18.13 -0.43
N THR A 127 22.88 -16.98 -0.81
CA THR A 127 23.63 -15.91 -1.49
C THR A 127 23.81 -14.65 -0.65
N GLY A 128 23.07 -14.53 0.47
CA GLY A 128 22.98 -13.30 1.26
C GLY A 128 22.33 -12.13 0.50
N SER A 129 21.90 -12.35 -0.75
CA SER A 129 21.32 -11.34 -1.62
C SER A 129 19.81 -11.25 -1.43
N VAL A 130 19.26 -10.08 -1.75
CA VAL A 130 17.83 -9.80 -1.75
C VAL A 130 17.36 -9.49 -3.18
N ASP A 131 18.24 -9.65 -4.18
CA ASP A 131 18.04 -9.12 -5.54
C ASP A 131 17.16 -9.96 -6.45
N THR A 132 16.89 -11.21 -6.07
CA THR A 132 16.07 -12.18 -6.80
C THR A 132 14.79 -12.46 -6.04
N PRO A 133 13.72 -13.01 -6.67
CA PRO A 133 12.47 -13.27 -5.98
C PRO A 133 12.67 -14.41 -4.97
N VAL A 134 13.19 -14.09 -3.78
CA VAL A 134 13.34 -15.03 -2.68
C VAL A 134 12.08 -14.97 -1.84
N THR A 135 11.17 -15.81 -2.33
CA THR A 135 10.01 -16.57 -1.85
C THR A 135 9.73 -16.74 -0.35
N VAL A 136 10.46 -16.14 0.60
CA VAL A 136 10.11 -16.25 2.03
C VAL A 136 9.87 -14.86 2.63
N PRO A 137 8.59 -14.45 2.73
CA PRO A 137 8.23 -13.26 3.50
C PRO A 137 8.78 -13.38 4.92
N LEU A 138 9.47 -12.34 5.40
CA LEU A 138 9.91 -12.28 6.79
C LEU A 138 8.74 -11.87 7.67
N SER A 139 8.39 -12.73 8.63
CA SER A 139 7.42 -12.40 9.67
C SER A 139 8.04 -11.45 10.70
N VAL A 140 7.47 -10.26 10.85
CA VAL A 140 7.86 -9.26 11.85
C VAL A 140 6.72 -8.98 12.81
N PRO A 141 6.98 -8.77 14.11
CA PRO A 141 5.93 -8.39 15.06
C PRO A 141 5.25 -7.07 14.67
N ILE A 142 3.92 -6.98 14.81
CA ILE A 142 3.14 -5.78 14.48
C ILE A 142 3.68 -4.53 15.21
N LYS A 143 4.12 -4.67 16.46
CA LYS A 143 4.72 -3.58 17.26
C LYS A 143 5.97 -2.95 16.64
N ASP A 144 6.69 -3.68 15.78
CA ASP A 144 7.93 -3.21 15.17
C ASP A 144 7.69 -2.56 13.80
N VAL A 145 6.48 -2.69 13.23
CA VAL A 145 6.10 -2.10 11.94
C VAL A 145 6.33 -0.59 11.89
N PRO A 146 5.96 0.24 12.89
CA PRO A 146 6.23 1.68 12.82
C PRO A 146 7.71 2.05 12.70
N LYS A 147 8.63 1.19 13.17
CA LYS A 147 10.09 1.39 13.00
C LYS A 147 10.55 1.04 11.59
N LEU A 148 9.97 -0.02 11.02
CA LEU A 148 10.28 -0.50 9.68
C LEU A 148 9.59 0.33 8.59
N VAL A 149 8.46 0.95 8.90
CA VAL A 149 7.59 1.70 8.00
C VAL A 149 7.16 3.00 8.72
N PRO A 150 7.97 4.07 8.66
CA PRO A 150 7.71 5.31 9.42
C PRO A 150 6.38 5.99 9.07
N GLU A 151 5.86 5.75 7.87
CA GLU A 151 4.57 6.26 7.42
C GLU A 151 3.38 5.48 8.01
N PHE A 152 3.62 4.30 8.60
CA PHE A 152 2.60 3.50 9.26
C PHE A 152 2.33 4.06 10.66
N THR A 153 1.35 4.94 10.73
CA THR A 153 0.92 5.61 11.97
C THR A 153 -0.51 5.22 12.33
N PRO A 154 -0.76 4.02 12.86
CA PRO A 154 -2.12 3.56 13.17
C PRO A 154 -2.74 4.37 14.31
N SER A 155 -4.03 4.72 14.19
CA SER A 155 -4.79 5.38 15.27
C SER A 155 -4.75 4.55 16.56
N PRO A 156 -4.45 5.14 17.73
CA PRO A 156 -4.51 4.46 19.02
C PRO A 156 -5.92 4.50 19.65
N ALA A 157 -6.90 5.10 18.97
CA ALA A 157 -8.25 5.25 19.51
C ALA A 157 -8.96 3.89 19.64
N ASP A 158 -9.68 3.71 20.74
CA ASP A 158 -10.46 2.49 21.01
C ASP A 158 -11.60 2.28 20.01
N GLU A 159 -12.14 3.37 19.47
CA GLU A 159 -13.25 3.38 18.51
C GLU A 159 -12.78 3.35 17.04
N ALA A 160 -11.46 3.33 16.79
CA ALA A 160 -10.93 3.30 15.43
C ALA A 160 -11.39 2.02 14.70
N PRO A 161 -12.11 2.13 13.56
CA PRO A 161 -12.70 0.97 12.91
C PRO A 161 -11.64 -0.04 12.45
N THR A 162 -11.72 -1.24 13.01
CA THR A 162 -10.80 -2.34 12.72
C THR A 162 -11.58 -3.60 12.34
N TYR A 163 -11.14 -4.25 11.28
CA TYR A 163 -11.78 -5.46 10.76
C TYR A 163 -10.76 -6.55 10.51
N ARG A 164 -11.14 -7.79 10.77
CA ARG A 164 -10.32 -8.98 10.54
C ARG A 164 -10.92 -9.82 9.43
N SER A 165 -10.10 -10.25 8.49
CA SER A 165 -10.36 -11.38 7.61
C SER A 165 -9.47 -12.57 7.99
N ASN A 166 -9.61 -13.70 7.31
CA ASN A 166 -8.73 -14.85 7.53
C ASN A 166 -7.26 -14.57 7.18
N LEU A 167 -6.98 -13.62 6.28
CA LEU A 167 -5.65 -13.40 5.70
C LEU A 167 -5.03 -12.05 6.08
N PHE A 168 -5.86 -11.08 6.48
CA PHE A 168 -5.42 -9.73 6.80
C PHE A 168 -6.34 -9.00 7.77
N ILE A 169 -5.78 -7.99 8.43
CA ILE A 169 -6.49 -7.01 9.26
C ILE A 169 -6.57 -5.71 8.48
N VAL A 170 -7.68 -4.98 8.59
CA VAL A 170 -7.87 -3.65 8.03
C VAL A 170 -8.00 -2.65 9.18
N LEU A 171 -7.12 -1.65 9.21
CA LEU A 171 -7.11 -0.54 10.17
C LEU A 171 -7.49 0.74 9.43
N ILE A 172 -8.71 1.24 9.63
CA ILE A 172 -9.17 2.46 8.99
C ILE A 172 -8.77 3.65 9.85
N GLN A 173 -8.09 4.62 9.24
CA GLN A 173 -7.69 5.85 9.91
C GLN A 173 -8.88 6.82 10.01
N ASP A 174 -8.84 7.71 11.01
CA ASP A 174 -9.96 8.61 11.29
C ASP A 174 -10.12 9.74 10.25
N LYS A 175 -9.02 10.11 9.57
CA LYS A 175 -9.02 11.21 8.59
C LYS A 175 -9.62 10.76 7.26
N VAL A 176 -10.79 11.30 6.94
CA VAL A 176 -11.48 11.14 5.65
C VAL A 176 -11.02 12.20 4.65
N SER A 177 -10.88 11.82 3.37
CA SER A 177 -10.62 12.76 2.28
C SER A 177 -11.63 12.58 1.16
N LYS A 178 -12.47 13.60 0.91
CA LYS A 178 -13.41 13.57 -0.22
C LYS A 178 -12.69 13.54 -1.58
N THR A 179 -11.47 14.08 -1.65
CA THR A 179 -10.64 14.05 -2.86
C THR A 179 -10.15 12.63 -3.16
N ALA A 180 -10.10 11.73 -2.17
CA ALA A 180 -9.73 10.32 -2.35
C ALA A 180 -10.56 9.58 -3.39
N ARG A 181 -11.82 10.01 -3.56
CA ARG A 181 -12.77 9.40 -4.52
C ARG A 181 -12.21 9.33 -5.94
N ARG A 182 -11.32 10.25 -6.34
CA ARG A 182 -10.71 10.26 -7.69
C ARG A 182 -9.86 9.00 -7.94
N LEU A 183 -9.36 8.38 -6.87
CA LEU A 183 -8.54 7.18 -6.91
C LEU A 183 -9.39 5.90 -6.82
N VAL A 184 -10.68 6.00 -6.53
CA VAL A 184 -11.62 4.88 -6.43
C VAL A 184 -12.37 4.75 -7.77
N ARG A 185 -12.00 3.76 -8.58
CA ARG A 185 -12.52 3.56 -9.95
C ARG A 185 -13.77 2.69 -10.06
N GLU A 186 -14.70 2.82 -9.12
CA GLU A 186 -15.92 2.01 -9.11
C GLU A 186 -17.17 2.88 -9.05
N ARG A 187 -18.12 2.63 -9.96
CA ARG A 187 -19.42 3.31 -9.99
C ARG A 187 -20.24 2.94 -8.75
N ALA A 188 -21.08 3.86 -8.27
CA ALA A 188 -21.93 3.69 -7.07
C ALA A 188 -21.16 3.62 -5.74
N LYS A 189 -19.91 4.07 -5.74
CA LYS A 189 -19.05 4.17 -4.55
C LYS A 189 -18.73 5.62 -4.17
N GLU A 190 -19.42 6.58 -4.77
CA GLU A 190 -19.17 8.01 -4.65
C GLU A 190 -19.66 8.59 -3.31
N GLU A 191 -20.55 7.89 -2.63
CA GLU A 191 -21.20 8.32 -1.38
C GLU A 191 -20.41 7.94 -0.12
N TYR A 192 -19.39 7.09 -0.25
CA TYR A 192 -18.62 6.62 0.89
C TYR A 192 -17.60 7.65 1.37
N GLU A 193 -17.40 7.65 2.68
CA GLU A 193 -16.33 8.40 3.34
C GLU A 193 -15.04 7.58 3.27
N TRP A 194 -14.18 7.97 2.34
CA TRP A 194 -12.90 7.33 2.06
C TRP A 194 -11.80 7.84 2.99
N ALA A 195 -11.13 6.91 3.66
CA ALA A 195 -10.00 7.20 4.53
C ALA A 195 -8.80 6.35 4.14
N LEU A 196 -7.62 6.75 4.64
CA LEU A 196 -6.44 5.91 4.60
C LEU A 196 -6.73 4.62 5.37
N ALA A 197 -6.41 3.48 4.79
CA ALA A 197 -6.50 2.19 5.43
C ALA A 197 -5.14 1.50 5.37
N TYR A 198 -4.76 0.87 6.48
CA TYR A 198 -3.64 -0.04 6.52
C TYR A 198 -4.15 -1.47 6.55
N ARG A 199 -3.67 -2.31 5.63
CA ARG A 199 -3.93 -3.74 5.66
C ARG A 199 -2.68 -4.50 6.08
N LEU A 200 -2.80 -5.32 7.11
CA LEU A 200 -1.69 -6.12 7.63
C LEU A 200 -1.90 -7.58 7.25
N TYR A 201 -0.97 -8.18 6.52
CA TYR A 201 -1.10 -9.55 6.01
C TYR A 201 -0.20 -10.52 6.77
N SER A 202 -0.71 -11.72 7.02
CA SER A 202 0.05 -12.84 7.60
C SER A 202 -0.13 -14.08 6.72
N SER A 203 0.97 -14.78 6.44
CA SER A 203 0.96 -16.07 5.74
C SER A 203 0.41 -17.20 6.61
N GLU A 204 0.50 -17.05 7.94
CA GLU A 204 -0.02 -18.02 8.91
C GLU A 204 -1.49 -17.76 9.25
N GLY A 205 -2.07 -16.69 8.70
CA GLY A 205 -3.39 -16.20 9.07
C GLY A 205 -3.38 -15.49 10.43
N PHE A 206 -4.54 -15.00 10.84
CA PHE A 206 -4.69 -14.32 12.14
C PHE A 206 -5.55 -15.13 13.12
N PRO A 207 -5.14 -15.20 14.40
CA PRO A 207 -5.99 -15.73 15.45
C PRO A 207 -7.27 -14.90 15.58
N ALA A 208 -8.27 -15.44 16.29
CA ALA A 208 -9.53 -14.73 16.58
C ALA A 208 -9.29 -13.42 17.35
N ARG A 209 -8.23 -13.39 18.16
CA ARG A 209 -7.80 -12.22 18.89
C ARG A 209 -6.36 -11.89 18.54
N ILE A 210 -6.15 -10.68 18.07
CA ILE A 210 -4.85 -10.17 17.63
C ILE A 210 -4.32 -9.18 18.66
N SER A 211 -3.01 -9.21 18.81
CA SER A 211 -2.17 -8.37 19.64
C SER A 211 -1.04 -7.78 18.78
N VAL A 212 -0.40 -6.73 19.27
CA VAL A 212 0.78 -6.15 18.60
C VAL A 212 2.01 -7.07 18.63
N THR A 213 1.96 -8.20 19.35
CA THR A 213 3.02 -9.22 19.35
C THR A 213 2.84 -10.27 18.27
N ASP A 214 1.65 -10.37 17.67
CA ASP A 214 1.45 -11.22 16.50
C ASP A 214 2.29 -10.71 15.33
N THR A 215 2.63 -11.60 14.41
CA THR A 215 3.54 -11.29 13.30
C THR A 215 2.82 -11.12 11.98
N ILE A 216 3.38 -10.27 11.13
CA ILE A 216 2.92 -10.00 9.77
C ILE A 216 4.11 -10.01 8.82
N ASN A 217 3.86 -10.20 7.53
CA ASN A 217 4.93 -10.20 6.54
C ASN A 217 4.78 -9.13 5.46
N ARG A 218 3.62 -8.45 5.44
CA ARG A 218 3.33 -7.41 4.46
C ARG A 218 2.33 -6.41 5.01
N VAL A 219 2.53 -5.17 4.64
CA VAL A 219 1.66 -4.04 4.94
C VAL A 219 1.22 -3.42 3.62
N GLU A 220 -0.05 -3.08 3.50
CA GLU A 220 -0.57 -2.35 2.36
C GLU A 220 -1.20 -1.05 2.84
N PHE A 221 -0.88 0.05 2.17
CA PHE A 221 -1.60 1.31 2.33
C PHE A 221 -2.54 1.45 1.14
N ASP A 222 -3.82 1.67 1.42
CA ASP A 222 -4.86 1.81 0.41
C ASP A 222 -5.92 2.81 0.91
N ILE A 223 -6.93 3.07 0.08
CA ILE A 223 -8.09 3.86 0.40
C ILE A 223 -9.26 2.91 0.63
N ASP A 224 -9.87 2.96 1.82
CA ASP A 224 -11.04 2.15 2.15
C ASP A 224 -12.08 2.96 2.91
N SER A 225 -13.27 2.39 3.11
CA SER A 225 -14.34 3.03 3.87
C SER A 225 -14.96 2.05 4.85
N ALA A 226 -15.11 2.49 6.09
CA ALA A 226 -15.72 1.68 7.15
C ALA A 226 -17.15 1.30 6.77
N GLN A 227 -17.90 2.23 6.18
CA GLN A 227 -19.26 1.99 5.73
C GLN A 227 -19.29 0.99 4.57
N PHE A 228 -18.38 1.11 3.60
CA PHE A 228 -18.27 0.15 2.49
C PHE A 228 -18.00 -1.28 3.00
N ILE A 229 -17.04 -1.45 3.92
CA ILE A 229 -16.75 -2.76 4.52
C ILE A 229 -17.99 -3.29 5.26
N LYS A 230 -18.63 -2.46 6.08
CA LYS A 230 -19.85 -2.85 6.80
C LYS A 230 -20.96 -3.25 5.85
N ASP A 231 -21.15 -2.60 4.72
CA ASP A 231 -22.28 -2.89 3.83
C ASP A 231 -22.01 -4.10 2.93
N HIS A 232 -20.78 -4.23 2.42
CA HIS A 232 -20.47 -5.13 1.31
C HIS A 232 -19.56 -6.31 1.68
N ARG A 233 -18.92 -6.27 2.86
CA ARG A 233 -17.90 -7.26 3.24
C ARG A 233 -18.20 -7.99 4.55
N LYS A 234 -19.43 -7.90 5.07
CA LYS A 234 -19.86 -8.54 6.33
C LYS A 234 -19.46 -10.01 6.47
N LEU A 235 -19.51 -10.77 5.37
CA LEU A 235 -19.23 -12.21 5.38
C LEU A 235 -17.73 -12.55 5.37
N THR A 236 -16.87 -11.59 5.03
CA THR A 236 -15.42 -11.80 4.90
C THR A 236 -14.61 -10.98 5.89
N HIS A 237 -15.24 -10.01 6.55
CA HIS A 237 -14.63 -9.06 7.47
C HIS A 237 -15.44 -8.99 8.77
N GLU A 238 -14.83 -9.42 9.86
CA GLU A 238 -15.40 -9.37 11.20
C GLU A 238 -14.88 -8.12 11.93
N PRO A 239 -15.74 -7.27 12.51
CA PRO A 239 -15.29 -6.19 13.37
C PRO A 239 -14.50 -6.74 14.57
N MET A 240 -13.42 -6.07 14.93
CA MET A 240 -12.60 -6.46 16.08
C MET A 240 -12.09 -5.22 16.83
N LEU A 241 -11.53 -5.45 18.02
CA LEU A 241 -10.86 -4.38 18.75
C LEU A 241 -9.59 -3.94 18.01
N ASN A 242 -9.34 -2.63 17.96
CA ASN A 242 -8.11 -2.09 17.40
C ASN A 242 -6.90 -2.59 18.22
N PRO A 243 -5.96 -3.36 17.64
CA PRO A 243 -4.83 -3.92 18.38
C PRO A 243 -3.89 -2.85 18.96
N PHE A 244 -3.91 -1.62 18.44
CA PHE A 244 -3.11 -0.49 18.92
C PHE A 244 -3.78 0.32 20.05
N SER A 245 -4.99 -0.06 20.44
CA SER A 245 -5.77 0.68 21.43
C SER A 245 -5.45 0.26 22.86
N GLN A 246 -5.66 1.18 23.83
CA GLN A 246 -5.45 0.89 25.26
C GLN A 246 -6.33 -0.26 25.75
N LYS A 247 -7.56 -0.34 25.24
CA LYS A 247 -8.49 -1.42 25.57
C LYS A 247 -7.98 -2.78 25.07
N ALA A 248 -7.30 -2.86 23.92
CA ALA A 248 -6.72 -4.11 23.43
C ALA A 248 -5.56 -4.58 24.30
N VAL A 249 -4.67 -3.65 24.66
CA VAL A 249 -3.51 -3.91 25.52
C VAL A 249 -3.94 -4.42 26.90
N SER A 250 -5.05 -3.89 27.43
CA SER A 250 -5.55 -4.21 28.77
C SER A 250 -6.28 -5.56 28.85
N GLN A 251 -6.55 -6.23 27.72
CA GLN A 251 -7.26 -7.52 27.76
C GLN A 251 -6.33 -8.64 28.28
N PRO A 252 -6.82 -9.54 29.16
CA PRO A 252 -6.04 -10.69 29.66
C PRO A 252 -5.62 -11.58 28.48
N PRO A 253 -4.53 -12.37 28.48
CA PRO A 253 -4.12 -13.17 27.32
C PRO A 253 -5.24 -14.11 26.82
N PRO A 254 -5.31 -14.41 25.49
CA PRO A 254 -6.31 -15.34 24.97
C PRO A 254 -6.15 -16.73 25.62
N PRO A 255 -7.26 -17.46 25.87
CA PRO A 255 -7.19 -18.80 26.42
C PRO A 255 -6.40 -19.72 25.50
N GLU A 256 -5.62 -20.65 26.07
CA GLU A 256 -4.83 -21.60 25.28
C GLU A 256 -5.73 -22.38 24.31
N PRO A 257 -5.30 -22.56 23.05
CA PRO A 257 -6.07 -23.34 22.09
C PRO A 257 -6.23 -24.77 22.60
N VAL A 258 -7.47 -25.29 22.54
CA VAL A 258 -7.78 -26.66 22.93
C VAL A 258 -6.97 -27.60 22.04
N LYS A 259 -5.96 -28.27 22.60
CA LYS A 259 -5.18 -29.29 21.91
C LYS A 259 -6.10 -30.45 21.53
N LYS A 260 -6.66 -30.42 20.33
CA LYS A 260 -7.39 -31.57 19.76
C LYS A 260 -6.38 -32.72 19.63
N LYS A 261 -6.65 -33.84 20.28
CA LYS A 261 -5.86 -35.07 20.06
C LYS A 261 -5.96 -35.43 18.58
N ILE A 262 -4.83 -35.41 17.87
CA ILE A 262 -4.77 -35.88 16.50
C ILE A 262 -5.07 -37.39 16.53
N PRO A 263 -6.09 -37.89 15.79
CA PRO A 263 -6.37 -39.31 15.73
C PRO A 263 -5.15 -40.04 15.15
N THR A 264 -4.66 -41.06 15.85
CA THR A 264 -3.62 -41.94 15.31
C THR A 264 -4.22 -42.80 14.19
N PRO A 265 -3.61 -42.86 13.00
CA PRO A 265 -4.08 -43.74 11.94
C PRO A 265 -4.02 -45.20 12.41
N ARG A 266 -5.13 -45.93 12.27
CA ARG A 266 -5.16 -47.39 12.42
C ARG A 266 -4.83 -48.01 11.07
N TYR A 267 -3.70 -48.68 10.96
CA TYR A 267 -3.40 -49.54 9.81
C TYR A 267 -4.15 -50.86 9.98
N ALA A 268 -4.72 -51.40 8.89
CA ALA A 268 -5.35 -52.71 8.89
C ALA A 268 -4.28 -53.81 9.13
N PRO A 269 -4.63 -54.91 9.82
CA PRO A 269 -3.72 -56.03 10.07
C PRO A 269 -3.34 -56.78 8.80
#